data_AF-A0A3B9USV8-F1
#
_entry.id   AF-A0A3B9USV8-F1
#
_cell.length_a   1.000
_cell.length_b   1.000
_cell.length_c   1.000
_cell.angle_alpha   90.00
_cell.angle_beta   90.00
_cell.angle_gamma   90.00
#
_symmetry.space_group_name_H-M   'P 1'
#
loop_
_entity.id
_entity.type
_entity.pdbx_description
1 polymer ?
#
loop_
_entity_poly.entity_id
_entity_poly.type
_entity_poly.pdbx_seq_one_letter_code
_entity_poly.pdbx_strand_id
1 'polypeptide(L)'
;MFCTNCGAFMDNNHSICLQCGIRQFTANKFCHNCGKKITSLQSTCVNCGVEINNLKQKIYFNGLIPPKVNLMSAFIYIVASLLIPGLGQILLGQVKKGFLILIVSAIIAAITFGAYSGMMNIISAIDTYFIHKKQQQGLAVREWEFF
;
A
#
# COMPACT_ATOMS: atom_id res chain seq x y z
N MET A 1 31.96 3.79 5.65
CA MET A 1 30.58 4.20 5.98
C MET A 1 30.22 3.80 7.42
N PHE A 2 29.07 4.19 7.96
CA PHE A 2 28.59 3.77 9.30
C PHE A 2 27.27 3.01 9.21
N CYS A 3 27.05 2.08 10.13
CA CYS A 3 25.83 1.28 10.18
C CYS A 3 24.62 2.12 10.57
N THR A 4 23.60 2.12 9.71
CA THR A 4 22.39 2.91 9.93
C THR A 4 21.52 2.40 11.10
N ASN A 5 21.81 1.23 11.66
CA ASN A 5 21.13 0.67 12.85
C ASN A 5 21.86 0.92 14.18
N CYS A 6 23.18 0.72 14.25
CA CYS A 6 23.95 0.79 15.51
C CYS A 6 25.04 1.87 15.54
N GLY A 7 25.33 2.54 14.43
CA GLY A 7 26.36 3.58 14.36
C GLY A 7 27.81 3.05 14.32
N ALA A 8 28.01 1.74 14.24
CA ALA A 8 29.35 1.16 14.09
C ALA A 8 29.97 1.50 12.74
N PHE A 9 31.28 1.75 12.72
CA PHE A 9 32.04 1.93 11.48
C PHE A 9 32.02 0.64 10.65
N MET A 10 31.89 0.76 9.34
CA MET A 10 32.04 -0.35 8.41
C MET A 10 32.78 0.10 7.16
N ASP A 11 33.47 -0.86 6.58
CA ASP A 11 34.09 -0.70 5.28
C ASP A 11 33.02 -0.61 4.17
N ASN A 12 33.37 0.09 3.09
CA ASN A 12 32.45 0.41 2.00
C ASN A 12 32.00 -0.82 1.18
N ASN A 13 32.71 -1.94 1.29
CA ASN A 13 32.36 -3.19 0.61
C ASN A 13 31.40 -4.10 1.39
N HIS A 14 31.06 -3.76 2.63
CA HIS A 14 30.25 -4.63 3.49
C HIS A 14 28.77 -4.22 3.50
N SER A 15 27.91 -5.10 3.00
CA SER A 15 26.44 -4.90 2.99
C SER A 15 25.77 -5.23 4.32
N ILE A 16 26.44 -6.00 5.19
CA ILE A 16 25.96 -6.43 6.51
C ILE A 16 26.91 -5.90 7.58
N CYS A 17 26.35 -5.32 8.64
CA CYS A 17 27.14 -4.85 9.78
C CYS A 17 27.59 -6.03 10.65
N LEU A 18 28.90 -6.21 10.83
CA LEU A 18 29.46 -7.27 11.67
C LEU A 18 29.20 -7.08 13.18
N GLN A 19 28.85 -5.87 13.62
CA GLN A 19 28.58 -5.56 15.03
C GLN A 19 27.12 -5.79 15.44
N CYS A 20 26.15 -5.62 14.53
CA CYS A 20 24.73 -5.78 14.85
C CYS A 20 23.97 -6.76 13.97
N GLY A 21 24.60 -7.34 12.95
CA GLY A 21 24.00 -8.30 12.03
C GLY A 21 22.97 -7.71 11.05
N ILE A 22 22.69 -6.40 11.10
CA ILE A 22 21.69 -5.77 10.23
C ILE A 22 22.33 -5.29 8.92
N ARG A 23 21.61 -5.49 7.81
CA ARG A 23 21.96 -4.96 6.49
C ARG A 23 21.92 -3.42 6.46
N GLN A 24 22.81 -2.83 5.67
CA GLN A 24 22.79 -1.39 5.44
C GLN A 24 21.48 -0.94 4.85
N PHE A 25 21.06 0.28 5.23
CA PHE A 25 19.80 0.85 4.77
C PHE A 25 18.61 -0.07 5.07
N THR A 26 18.56 -0.64 6.28
CA THR A 26 17.36 -1.35 6.79
C THR A 26 16.71 -0.58 7.95
N ALA A 27 17.51 0.08 8.77
CA ALA A 27 17.06 0.97 9.84
C ALA A 27 17.66 2.36 9.64
N ASN A 28 16.96 3.41 10.08
CA ASN A 28 17.44 4.80 10.03
C ASN A 28 17.53 5.38 11.45
N LYS A 29 18.42 4.80 12.27
CA LYS A 29 18.71 5.28 13.62
C LYS A 29 20.00 6.09 13.68
N PHE A 30 20.94 5.81 12.78
CA PHE A 30 22.23 6.50 12.68
C PHE A 30 22.51 6.92 11.25
N CYS A 31 23.28 8.00 11.10
CA CYS A 31 23.72 8.53 9.82
C CYS A 31 24.76 7.59 9.18
N HIS A 32 24.58 7.23 7.92
CA HIS A 32 25.50 6.36 7.16
C HIS A 32 26.87 7.03 6.88
N ASN A 33 26.93 8.37 6.94
CA ASN A 33 28.16 9.12 6.68
C ASN A 33 28.96 9.44 7.95
N CYS A 34 28.30 9.89 9.02
CA CYS A 34 28.99 10.37 10.23
C CYS A 34 28.73 9.56 11.52
N GLY A 35 27.87 8.53 11.47
CA GLY A 35 27.59 7.66 12.61
C GLY A 35 26.82 8.31 13.77
N LYS A 36 26.39 9.58 13.66
CA LYS A 36 25.54 10.23 14.66
C LYS A 36 24.11 9.73 14.60
N LYS A 37 23.44 9.71 15.76
CA LYS A 37 22.03 9.34 15.88
C LYS A 37 21.17 10.33 15.10
N ILE A 38 20.18 9.80 14.38
CA ILE A 38 19.23 10.56 13.58
C ILE A 38 17.81 10.28 14.09
N THR A 39 16.93 11.27 13.94
CA THR A 39 15.51 11.16 14.26
C THR A 39 14.75 10.67 13.03
N SER A 40 13.68 9.89 13.21
CA SER A 40 12.93 9.23 12.12
C SER A 40 12.31 10.15 11.07
N LEU A 41 12.20 11.45 11.35
CA LEU A 41 11.61 12.46 10.46
C LEU A 41 12.66 13.37 9.80
N GLN A 42 13.95 13.18 10.07
CA GLN A 42 15.01 14.02 9.51
C GLN A 42 15.33 13.62 8.07
N SER A 43 15.16 14.55 7.12
CA SER A 43 15.54 14.37 5.70
C SER A 43 17.05 14.51 5.47
N THR A 44 17.72 15.30 6.31
CA THR A 44 19.16 15.58 6.22
C THR A 44 19.80 15.43 7.58
N CYS A 45 21.02 14.90 7.62
CA CYS A 45 21.77 14.79 8.87
C CYS A 45 22.26 16.17 9.31
N VAL A 46 21.73 16.66 10.43
CA VAL A 46 22.08 17.97 11.02
C VAL A 46 23.58 18.08 11.36
N ASN A 47 24.27 16.95 11.56
CA ASN A 47 25.69 16.93 11.94
C ASN A 47 26.67 16.93 10.75
N CYS A 48 26.29 16.42 9.58
CA CYS A 48 27.24 16.28 8.45
C CYS A 48 26.67 16.70 7.09
N GLY A 49 25.41 17.14 7.04
CA GLY A 49 24.77 17.60 5.81
C GLY A 49 24.41 16.52 4.81
N VAL A 50 24.70 15.23 5.08
CA VAL A 50 24.31 14.16 4.15
C VAL A 50 22.80 13.94 4.14
N GLU A 51 22.25 13.72 2.96
CA GLU A 51 20.85 13.36 2.79
C GLU A 51 20.58 11.97 3.38
N ILE A 52 19.54 11.85 4.19
CA ILE A 52 19.13 10.59 4.80
C ILE A 52 17.99 10.04 3.95
N ASN A 53 18.29 9.01 3.15
CA ASN A 53 17.26 8.27 2.43
C ASN A 53 16.33 7.60 3.44
N ASN A 54 15.21 8.26 3.76
CA ASN A 54 14.19 7.73 4.65
C ASN A 54 13.41 6.62 3.97
N LEU A 55 13.85 5.39 4.21
CA LEU A 55 13.21 4.16 3.72
C LEU A 55 11.80 3.96 4.27
N LYS A 56 11.43 4.70 5.32
CA LYS A 56 10.07 4.68 5.88
C LYS A 56 9.03 5.42 5.03
N GLN A 57 9.42 6.06 3.92
CA GLN A 57 8.49 6.79 3.05
C GLN A 57 8.50 6.30 1.59
N LYS A 58 8.70 4.99 1.37
CA LYS A 58 8.49 4.38 0.04
C LYS A 58 7.63 3.11 0.03
N ILE A 59 6.72 2.95 0.99
CA ILE A 59 5.64 1.94 0.93
C ILE A 59 4.26 2.61 0.89
N TYR A 60 4.19 3.78 0.25
CA TYR A 60 3.06 4.12 -0.62
C TYR A 60 3.65 4.18 -2.01
N PHE A 61 4.06 3.01 -2.51
CA PHE A 61 4.45 2.88 -3.90
C PHE A 61 3.25 3.37 -4.70
N ASN A 62 3.43 4.40 -5.53
CA ASN A 62 2.36 5.10 -6.27
C ASN A 62 1.26 4.12 -6.73
N GLY A 63 0.17 4.02 -5.97
CA GLY A 63 -0.95 3.15 -6.28
C GLY A 63 -0.88 1.68 -5.82
N LEU A 64 -0.11 1.29 -4.80
CA LEU A 64 -0.22 -0.02 -4.14
C LEU A 64 -0.90 0.11 -2.78
N ILE A 65 -1.99 -0.63 -2.60
CA ILE A 65 -2.70 -0.79 -1.32
C ILE A 65 -2.07 -1.97 -0.57
N PRO A 66 -1.58 -1.77 0.67
CA PRO A 66 -1.06 -2.88 1.47
C PRO A 66 -2.16 -3.91 1.76
N PRO A 67 -1.82 -5.21 1.82
CA PRO A 67 -2.81 -6.25 2.12
C PRO A 67 -3.42 -5.99 3.49
N LYS A 68 -4.72 -5.65 3.52
CA LYS A 68 -5.48 -5.48 4.75
C LYS A 68 -6.26 -6.77 5.00
N VAL A 69 -5.75 -7.62 5.88
CA VAL A 69 -6.41 -8.86 6.30
C VAL A 69 -7.59 -8.53 7.23
N ASN A 70 -8.71 -8.10 6.65
CA ASN A 70 -9.95 -7.94 7.40
C ASN A 70 -10.59 -9.32 7.61
N LEU A 71 -10.98 -9.62 8.85
CA LEU A 71 -11.68 -10.86 9.21
C LEU A 71 -13.16 -10.89 8.77
N MET A 72 -13.68 -9.80 8.20
CA MET A 72 -15.01 -9.81 7.59
C MET A 72 -15.05 -10.84 6.47
N SER A 73 -16.13 -11.62 6.42
CA SER A 73 -16.29 -12.65 5.40
C SER A 73 -16.41 -12.03 4.01
N ALA A 74 -15.87 -12.73 3.01
CA ALA A 74 -15.97 -12.35 1.60
C ALA A 74 -17.43 -12.03 1.19
N PHE A 75 -18.38 -12.74 1.79
CA PHE A 75 -19.81 -12.56 1.60
C PHE A 75 -20.27 -11.11 1.82
N ILE A 76 -19.77 -10.43 2.86
CA ILE A 76 -20.23 -9.07 3.18
C ILE A 76 -19.80 -8.07 2.08
N TYR A 77 -18.55 -8.18 1.60
CA TYR A 77 -18.05 -7.31 0.54
C TYR A 77 -18.75 -7.54 -0.81
N ILE A 78 -19.09 -8.80 -1.10
CA ILE A 78 -19.84 -9.20 -2.30
C ILE A 78 -21.26 -8.64 -2.23
N VAL A 79 -21.97 -8.83 -1.11
CA VAL A 79 -23.33 -8.31 -0.92
C VAL A 79 -23.35 -6.78 -0.98
N ALA A 80 -22.36 -6.12 -0.38
CA ALA A 80 -22.20 -4.67 -0.47
C ALA A 80 -22.05 -4.20 -1.92
N SER A 81 -21.25 -4.92 -2.73
CA SER A 81 -21.08 -4.62 -4.17
C SER A 81 -22.30 -4.95 -5.02
N LEU A 82 -23.09 -5.94 -4.60
CA LEU A 82 -24.30 -6.35 -5.30
C LEU A 82 -25.45 -5.36 -5.07
N LEU A 83 -25.54 -4.76 -3.88
CA LEU A 83 -26.49 -3.68 -3.59
C LEU A 83 -26.05 -2.37 -4.24
N ILE A 84 -24.80 -1.98 -4.04
CA ILE A 84 -24.25 -0.72 -4.55
C ILE A 84 -22.93 -1.02 -5.27
N PRO A 85 -22.88 -0.86 -6.60
CA PRO A 85 -21.64 -1.07 -7.36
C PRO A 85 -20.58 -0.08 -6.89
N GLY A 86 -19.34 -0.52 -6.74
CA GLY A 86 -18.28 0.30 -6.17
C GLY A 86 -18.07 0.14 -4.65
N LEU A 87 -19.09 -0.26 -3.90
CA LEU A 87 -19.05 -0.21 -2.42
C LEU A 87 -18.07 -1.25 -1.82
N GLY A 88 -18.03 -2.47 -2.36
CA GLY A 88 -17.07 -3.47 -1.90
C GLY A 88 -15.62 -3.08 -2.16
N GLN A 89 -15.31 -2.47 -3.31
CA GLN A 89 -13.96 -1.98 -3.59
C GLN A 89 -13.55 -0.83 -2.64
N ILE A 90 -14.49 0.05 -2.27
CA ILE A 90 -14.25 1.10 -1.26
C ILE A 90 -13.90 0.46 0.10
N LEU A 91 -14.65 -0.56 0.52
CA LEU A 91 -14.41 -1.25 1.78
C LEU A 91 -13.08 -2.03 1.80
N LEU A 92 -12.62 -2.54 0.65
CA LEU A 92 -11.31 -3.17 0.48
C LEU A 92 -10.13 -2.17 0.38
N GLY A 93 -10.42 -0.86 0.35
CA GLY A 93 -9.43 0.22 0.32
C GLY A 93 -9.12 0.77 -1.08
N GLN A 94 -9.71 0.23 -2.15
CA GLN A 94 -9.61 0.77 -3.52
C GLN A 94 -10.59 1.94 -3.73
N VAL A 95 -10.46 2.99 -2.93
CA VAL A 95 -11.44 4.10 -2.86
C VAL A 95 -11.63 4.80 -4.21
N LYS A 96 -10.54 5.11 -4.93
CA LYS A 96 -10.62 5.80 -6.24
C LYS A 96 -11.41 5.01 -7.27
N LYS A 97 -11.10 3.70 -7.40
CA LYS A 97 -11.78 2.79 -8.33
C LYS A 97 -13.26 2.64 -7.95
N GLY A 98 -13.55 2.43 -6.67
CA GLY A 98 -14.92 2.25 -6.20
C GLY A 98 -15.80 3.48 -6.42
N PHE A 99 -15.30 4.69 -6.17
CA PHE A 99 -16.02 5.93 -6.49
C PHE A 99 -16.28 6.08 -8.00
N LEU A 100 -15.31 5.75 -8.84
CA LEU A 100 -15.49 5.82 -10.29
C LEU A 100 -16.57 4.84 -10.77
N ILE A 101 -16.56 3.61 -10.27
CA ILE A 101 -17.59 2.60 -10.59
C ILE A 101 -18.97 3.08 -10.14
N LEU A 102 -19.08 3.69 -8.97
CA LEU A 102 -20.33 4.25 -8.47
C LEU A 102 -20.86 5.37 -9.37
N ILE A 103 -20.01 6.33 -9.77
CA ILE A 103 -20.42 7.43 -10.66
C ILE A 103 -20.83 6.89 -12.04
N VAL A 104 -20.01 6.02 -12.64
CA VAL A 104 -20.28 5.44 -13.97
C VAL A 104 -21.57 4.61 -13.96
N SER A 105 -21.77 3.78 -12.94
CA SER A 105 -23.00 2.99 -12.81
C SER A 105 -24.24 3.86 -12.60
N ALA A 106 -24.15 4.97 -11.85
CA ALA A 106 -25.26 5.91 -11.69
C ALA A 106 -25.64 6.58 -13.01
N ILE A 107 -24.65 6.99 -13.81
CA ILE A 107 -24.89 7.59 -15.14
C ILE A 107 -25.53 6.57 -16.08
N ILE A 108 -25.01 5.33 -16.13
CA ILE A 108 -25.57 4.26 -16.96
C ILE A 108 -26.99 3.92 -16.52
N ALA A 109 -27.25 3.84 -15.21
CA ALA A 109 -28.59 3.60 -14.68
C ALA A 109 -29.57 4.72 -15.08
N ALA A 110 -29.14 5.98 -15.07
CA ALA A 110 -29.97 7.11 -15.51
C ALA A 110 -30.30 7.04 -17.01
N ILE A 111 -29.32 6.70 -17.86
CA ILE A 111 -29.53 6.60 -19.32
C ILE A 111 -30.38 5.39 -19.69
N THR A 112 -30.19 4.26 -19.02
CA THR A 112 -30.85 2.98 -19.36
C THR A 112 -32.11 2.70 -18.56
N PHE A 113 -32.59 3.67 -17.77
CA PHE A 113 -33.70 3.50 -16.81
C PHE A 113 -33.50 2.26 -15.91
N GLY A 114 -32.25 2.03 -15.49
CA GLY A 114 -31.88 0.93 -14.60
C GLY A 114 -31.77 -0.45 -15.25
N ALA A 115 -32.04 -0.61 -16.55
CA ALA A 115 -31.94 -1.92 -17.21
C ALA A 115 -30.52 -2.52 -17.13
N TYR A 116 -29.49 -1.68 -17.12
CA TYR A 116 -28.09 -2.12 -17.11
C TYR A 116 -27.43 -2.10 -15.71
N SER A 117 -28.14 -1.66 -14.67
CA SER A 117 -27.57 -1.50 -13.33
C SER A 117 -27.23 -2.85 -12.68
N GLY A 118 -28.10 -3.86 -12.84
CA GLY A 118 -27.88 -5.20 -12.30
C GLY A 118 -26.64 -5.90 -12.86
N MET A 119 -26.33 -5.70 -14.15
CA MET A 119 -25.15 -6.26 -14.80
C MET A 119 -23.85 -5.73 -14.17
N MET A 120 -23.81 -4.42 -13.90
CA MET A 120 -22.66 -3.77 -13.28
C MET A 120 -22.44 -4.23 -11.83
N ASN A 121 -23.52 -4.47 -11.09
CA ASN A 121 -23.45 -4.99 -9.72
C ASN A 121 -22.80 -6.38 -9.69
N ILE A 122 -23.14 -7.26 -10.64
CA ILE A 122 -22.56 -8.60 -10.76
C ILE A 122 -21.06 -8.50 -11.10
N ILE A 123 -20.68 -7.68 -12.08
CA ILE A 123 -19.26 -7.49 -12.46
C ILE A 123 -18.46 -6.95 -11.27
N SER A 124 -18.99 -5.93 -10.59
CA SER A 124 -18.36 -5.33 -9.41
C SER A 124 -18.22 -6.34 -8.27
N ALA A 125 -19.20 -7.23 -8.08
CA ALA A 125 -19.17 -8.28 -7.06
C ALA A 125 -18.10 -9.35 -7.34
N ILE A 126 -17.96 -9.78 -8.61
CA ILE A 126 -16.94 -10.75 -9.03
C ILE A 126 -15.54 -10.17 -8.81
N ASP A 127 -15.30 -8.94 -9.26
CA ASP A 127 -14.03 -8.23 -9.07
C ASP A 127 -13.67 -8.10 -7.58
N THR A 128 -14.64 -7.72 -6.75
CA THR A 128 -14.47 -7.62 -5.29
C THR A 128 -14.09 -8.97 -4.66
N TYR A 129 -14.67 -10.08 -5.12
CA TYR A 129 -14.32 -11.42 -4.62
C TYR A 129 -12.86 -11.79 -4.90
N PHE A 130 -12.39 -11.57 -6.14
CA PHE A 130 -11.00 -11.89 -6.52
C PHE A 130 -10.00 -11.01 -5.76
N ILE A 131 -10.27 -9.73 -5.62
CA ILE A 131 -9.39 -8.80 -4.91
C ILE A 131 -9.34 -9.11 -3.41
N HIS A 132 -10.48 -9.41 -2.79
CA HIS A 132 -10.51 -9.85 -1.40
C HIS A 132 -9.69 -11.13 -1.20
N LYS A 133 -9.80 -12.10 -2.12
CA LYS A 133 -9.00 -13.34 -2.09
C LYS A 133 -7.49 -13.05 -2.18
N LYS A 134 -7.07 -12.12 -3.05
CA LYS A 134 -5.66 -11.69 -3.15
C LYS A 134 -5.17 -11.02 -1.87
N GLN A 135 -5.97 -10.15 -1.25
CA GLN A 135 -5.62 -9.51 0.02
C GLN A 135 -5.48 -10.52 1.16
N GLN A 136 -6.35 -11.55 1.22
CA GLN A 136 -6.22 -12.64 2.18
C GLN A 136 -4.94 -13.47 1.99
N GLN A 137 -4.42 -13.56 0.76
CA GLN A 137 -3.15 -14.22 0.45
C GLN A 137 -1.92 -13.35 0.79
N GLY A 138 -2.11 -12.14 1.31
CA GLY A 138 -1.02 -11.22 1.64
C GLY A 138 -0.40 -10.53 0.42
N LEU A 139 -1.06 -10.59 -0.74
CA LEU A 139 -0.60 -9.90 -1.95
C LEU A 139 -0.99 -8.42 -1.87
N ALA A 140 -0.05 -7.53 -2.18
CA ALA A 140 -0.34 -6.12 -2.36
C ALA A 140 -1.12 -5.92 -3.67
N VAL A 141 -2.19 -5.15 -3.62
CA VAL A 141 -3.09 -4.91 -4.77
C VAL A 141 -2.90 -3.50 -5.29
N ARG A 142 -2.93 -3.29 -6.61
CA ARG A 142 -2.86 -1.94 -7.18
C ARG A 142 -4.19 -1.19 -7.07
N GLU A 143 -4.14 0.14 -7.05
CA GLU A 143 -5.33 1.01 -6.99
C GLU A 143 -6.28 0.82 -8.16
N TRP A 144 -5.74 0.50 -9.34
CA TRP A 144 -6.47 0.28 -10.58
C TRP A 144 -6.47 -1.18 -11.03
N GLU A 145 -6.20 -2.11 -10.11
CA GLU A 145 -6.22 -3.53 -10.42
C GLU A 145 -7.67 -4.02 -10.55
N PHE A 146 -7.97 -4.66 -11.68
CA PHE A 146 -9.20 -5.40 -11.91
C PHE A 146 -8.89 -6.89 -11.87
N PHE A 147 -9.75 -7.67 -11.19
CA PHE A 147 -9.65 -9.12 -11.01
C PHE A 147 -8.32 -9.59 -10.40
#